data_AF-A0AAU9XCN8-F1
#
_entry.id   AF-A0AAU9XCN8-F1
#
_cell.length_a   1.000
_cell.length_b   1.000
_cell.length_c   1.000
_cell.angle_alpha   90.00
_cell.angle_beta   90.00
_cell.angle_gamma   90.00
#
_symmetry.space_group_name_H-M   'P 1'
#
loop_
_entity.id
_entity.type
_entity.pdbx_description
1 polymer ?
#
loop_
_entity_poly.entity_id
_entity_poly.type
_entity_poly.pdbx_seq_one_letter_code
_entity_poly.pdbx_strand_id
1 'polypeptide(L)'
;MALSYLPADKIERRFRRLQQQATVRPLQDFCSYIDENWIISQTFPPQNWSVFLEAVRTNNDLEGWHNGLNRRAKGRSQLPLYILIQVLHREATLVSMQIRLVSDKKLKRHQRSSYRTMQRRLFDLWSQYEDGLRNSNELLEACAHLAQPM
;
A
#
# COMPACT_ATOMS: atom_id res chain seq x y z
N MET A 1 -1.87 0.30 12.46
CA MET A 1 -2.39 -1.07 12.27
C MET A 1 -1.71 -1.68 11.05
N ALA A 2 -1.20 -2.90 11.13
CA ALA A 2 -0.47 -3.57 10.05
C ALA A 2 -1.39 -4.26 9.02
N LEU A 3 -2.66 -3.86 8.90
CA LEU A 3 -3.69 -4.58 8.13
C LEU A 3 -3.37 -4.73 6.64
N SER A 4 -2.56 -3.84 6.08
CA SER A 4 -2.14 -3.91 4.67
C SER A 4 -1.33 -5.17 4.36
N TYR A 5 -0.74 -5.82 5.36
CA TYR A 5 0.00 -7.07 5.18
C TYR A 5 -0.88 -8.33 5.13
N LEU A 6 -2.20 -8.19 5.20
CA LEU A 6 -3.15 -9.29 5.01
C LEU A 6 -3.72 -9.32 3.60
N PRO A 7 -4.15 -10.49 3.12
CA PRO A 7 -4.95 -10.58 1.89
C PRO A 7 -6.19 -9.69 1.99
N ALA A 8 -6.53 -9.00 0.91
CA ALA A 8 -7.60 -8.00 0.89
C ALA A 8 -8.95 -8.55 1.40
N ASP A 9 -9.28 -9.80 1.08
CA ASP A 9 -10.52 -10.47 1.52
C ASP A 9 -10.55 -10.79 3.03
N LYS A 10 -9.40 -10.79 3.70
CA LYS A 10 -9.28 -11.05 5.15
C LYS A 10 -9.27 -9.76 5.99
N ILE A 11 -9.00 -8.61 5.37
CA ILE A 11 -8.82 -7.33 6.06
C ILE A 11 -10.07 -6.93 6.83
N GLU A 12 -11.23 -6.94 6.19
CA GLU A 12 -12.49 -6.52 6.84
C GLU A 12 -12.76 -7.37 8.09
N ARG A 13 -12.75 -8.69 7.95
CA ARG A 13 -12.99 -9.60 9.08
C ARG A 13 -12.01 -9.36 10.22
N ARG A 14 -10.73 -9.11 9.92
CA ARG A 14 -9.72 -8.82 10.95
C ARG A 14 -9.97 -7.48 11.61
N PHE A 15 -10.32 -6.45 10.84
CA PHE A 15 -10.63 -5.12 11.35
C PHE A 15 -11.84 -5.14 12.28
N ARG A 16 -12.93 -5.84 11.94
CA ARG A 16 -14.10 -5.99 12.81
C ARG A 16 -13.75 -6.54 14.19
N ARG A 17 -12.84 -7.52 14.26
CA ARG A 17 -12.34 -8.06 15.54
C ARG A 17 -11.55 -7.01 16.35
N LEU A 18 -10.76 -6.17 15.70
CA LEU A 18 -10.03 -5.08 16.36
C LEU A 18 -10.98 -3.99 16.84
N GLN A 19 -11.99 -3.65 16.04
CA GLN A 19 -13.01 -2.67 16.38
C GLN A 19 -13.78 -3.07 17.67
N GLN A 20 -14.05 -4.36 17.87
CA GLN A 20 -14.67 -4.87 19.10
C GLN A 20 -13.79 -4.69 20.35
N GLN A 21 -12.47 -4.55 20.18
CA GLN A 21 -11.54 -4.32 21.28
C GLN A 21 -11.41 -2.82 21.63
N ALA A 22 -12.02 -1.92 20.86
CA ALA A 22 -12.03 -0.50 21.13
C ALA A 22 -12.99 -0.15 22.28
N THR A 23 -12.48 -0.12 23.52
CA THR A 23 -13.28 0.11 24.73
C THR A 23 -13.49 1.58 25.08
N VAL A 24 -12.64 2.48 24.55
CA VAL A 24 -12.69 3.91 24.84
C VAL A 24 -13.19 4.71 23.65
N ARG A 25 -13.95 5.78 23.92
CA ARG A 25 -14.61 6.60 22.90
C ARG A 25 -13.66 7.13 21.81
N PRO A 26 -12.47 7.69 22.12
CA PRO A 26 -11.55 8.14 21.07
C PRO A 26 -11.12 7.03 20.10
N LEU A 27 -10.98 5.80 20.61
CA LEU A 27 -10.59 4.66 19.78
C LEU A 27 -11.76 4.14 18.94
N GLN A 28 -12.99 4.24 19.47
CA GLN A 28 -14.21 3.93 18.72
C GLN A 28 -14.41 4.91 17.57
N ASP A 29 -14.26 6.21 17.82
CA ASP A 29 -14.36 7.25 16.79
C ASP A 29 -13.30 7.06 15.70
N PHE A 30 -12.07 6.72 16.10
CA PHE A 30 -11.01 6.36 15.16
C PHE A 30 -11.35 5.12 14.32
N CYS A 31 -11.89 4.06 14.94
CA CYS A 31 -12.33 2.88 14.21
C CYS A 31 -13.47 3.20 13.24
N SER A 32 -14.45 4.02 13.62
CA SER A 32 -15.53 4.44 12.71
C SER A 32 -14.99 5.17 11.48
N TYR A 33 -14.06 6.11 11.69
CA TYR A 33 -13.38 6.79 10.58
C TYR A 33 -12.67 5.80 9.65
N ILE A 34 -11.89 4.85 10.21
CA ILE A 34 -11.17 3.86 9.41
C ILE A 34 -12.15 2.98 8.62
N ASP A 35 -13.24 2.57 9.25
CA ASP A 35 -14.25 1.74 8.60
C ASP A 35 -14.80 2.40 7.34
N GLU A 36 -15.35 3.61 7.50
CA GLU A 36 -16.00 4.38 6.43
C GLU A 36 -15.04 4.73 5.28
N ASN A 37 -13.79 5.07 5.61
CA ASN A 37 -12.86 5.62 4.63
C ASN A 37 -11.94 4.57 3.98
N TRP A 38 -11.74 3.41 4.61
CA TRP A 38 -10.73 2.44 4.17
C TRP A 38 -11.22 1.00 4.08
N ILE A 39 -12.18 0.59 4.90
CA ILE A 39 -12.65 -0.81 4.95
C ILE A 39 -13.82 -1.01 3.98
N ILE A 40 -14.85 -0.17 4.06
CA ILE A 40 -16.04 -0.24 3.19
C ILE A 40 -16.01 0.77 2.04
N SER A 41 -14.87 1.44 1.85
CA SER A 41 -14.69 2.49 0.83
C SER A 41 -14.87 1.94 -0.58
N GLN A 42 -15.73 2.60 -1.37
CA GLN A 42 -15.89 2.29 -2.80
C GLN A 42 -14.80 2.93 -3.66
N THR A 43 -14.21 4.03 -3.19
CA THR A 43 -13.17 4.78 -3.91
C THR A 43 -11.80 4.15 -3.76
N PHE A 44 -11.51 3.62 -2.57
CA PHE A 44 -10.20 3.04 -2.25
C PHE A 44 -10.36 1.80 -1.36
N PRO A 45 -10.91 0.71 -1.91
CA PRO A 45 -11.21 -0.51 -1.15
C PRO A 45 -9.91 -1.25 -0.76
N PRO A 46 -9.98 -2.24 0.16
CA PRO A 46 -8.83 -3.04 0.60
C PRO A 46 -7.96 -3.63 -0.50
N GLN A 47 -8.52 -3.96 -1.66
CA GLN A 47 -7.80 -4.48 -2.82
C GLN A 47 -6.78 -3.48 -3.37
N ASN A 48 -6.99 -2.19 -3.16
CA ASN A 48 -6.12 -1.13 -3.70
C ASN A 48 -4.94 -0.81 -2.78
N TRP A 49 -5.01 -1.18 -1.51
CA TRP A 49 -4.00 -0.81 -0.51
C TRP A 49 -3.42 -1.97 0.29
N SER A 50 -3.97 -3.18 0.15
CA SER A 50 -3.28 -4.40 0.57
C SER A 50 -1.97 -4.51 -0.19
N VAL A 51 -0.90 -4.83 0.54
CA VAL A 51 0.44 -5.10 0.00
C VAL A 51 0.80 -6.58 0.15
N PHE A 52 -0.19 -7.44 0.41
CA PHE A 52 0.03 -8.88 0.57
C PHE A 52 0.65 -9.47 -0.70
N LEU A 53 1.78 -10.17 -0.55
CA LEU A 53 2.60 -10.71 -1.66
C LEU A 53 3.17 -9.66 -2.62
N GLU A 54 3.05 -8.36 -2.29
CA GLU A 54 3.61 -7.29 -3.09
C GLU A 54 5.06 -6.99 -2.71
N ALA A 55 5.90 -6.79 -3.72
CA ALA A 55 7.28 -6.40 -3.52
C ALA A 55 7.41 -4.94 -3.04
N VAL A 56 6.43 -4.08 -3.38
CA VAL A 56 6.42 -2.66 -3.02
C VAL A 56 5.46 -2.43 -1.86
N ARG A 57 5.98 -1.85 -0.78
CA ARG A 57 5.37 -1.93 0.56
C ARG A 57 5.16 -0.57 1.24
N THR A 58 5.45 0.52 0.54
CA THR A 58 5.32 1.87 1.07
C THR A 58 4.57 2.75 0.09
N ASN A 59 4.12 3.89 0.59
CA ASN A 59 3.61 5.01 -0.20
C ASN A 59 4.63 5.50 -1.26
N ASN A 60 5.86 4.99 -1.33
CA ASN A 60 6.89 5.46 -2.28
C ASN A 60 6.43 5.45 -3.74
N ASP A 61 5.58 4.51 -4.15
CA ASP A 61 5.12 4.47 -5.53
C ASP A 61 4.05 5.56 -5.77
N LEU A 62 3.15 5.78 -4.81
CA LEU A 62 2.17 6.88 -4.82
C LEU A 62 2.85 8.26 -4.66
N GLU A 63 3.79 8.41 -3.74
CA GLU A 63 4.66 9.58 -3.58
C GLU A 63 5.50 9.80 -4.83
N GLY A 64 6.01 8.74 -5.44
CA GLY A 64 6.75 8.80 -6.69
C GLY A 64 5.88 9.32 -7.84
N TRP A 65 4.64 8.82 -7.93
CA TRP A 65 3.64 9.30 -8.89
C TRP A 65 3.29 10.76 -8.63
N HIS A 66 2.98 11.14 -7.39
CA HIS A 66 2.65 12.51 -7.00
C HIS A 66 3.82 13.48 -7.24
N ASN A 67 5.05 13.07 -6.94
CA ASN A 67 6.25 13.84 -7.24
C ASN A 67 6.49 13.99 -8.75
N GLY A 68 6.20 12.95 -9.53
CA GLY A 68 6.21 13.00 -10.99
C GLY A 68 5.21 14.03 -11.53
N LEU A 69 3.99 14.01 -10.97
CA LEU A 69 2.90 14.92 -11.32
C LEU A 69 3.28 16.36 -11.00
N ASN A 70 3.75 16.62 -9.77
CA ASN A 70 4.20 17.94 -9.34
C ASN A 70 5.37 18.48 -10.18
N ARG A 71 6.32 17.61 -10.56
CA ARG A 71 7.42 17.98 -11.45
C ARG A 71 6.91 18.39 -12.84
N ARG A 72 5.96 17.66 -13.41
CA ARG A 72 5.35 17.99 -14.71
C ARG A 72 4.45 19.22 -14.67
N ALA A 73 3.82 19.46 -13.52
CA ALA A 73 3.14 20.71 -13.20
C ALA A 73 4.09 21.90 -12.96
N LYS A 74 5.42 21.69 -13.00
CA LYS A 74 6.45 22.68 -12.69
C LYS A 74 6.28 23.32 -11.30
N GLY A 75 5.79 22.55 -10.33
CA GLY A 75 5.55 23.00 -8.96
C GLY A 75 4.45 24.06 -8.82
N ARG A 76 3.63 24.28 -9.86
CA ARG A 76 2.52 25.24 -9.80
C ARG A 76 1.42 24.70 -8.87
N SER A 77 1.07 25.47 -7.86
CA SER A 77 -0.20 25.32 -7.15
C SER A 77 -1.33 25.93 -7.99
N GLN A 78 -2.56 25.42 -7.83
CA GLN A 78 -3.77 25.93 -8.50
C GLN A 78 -3.76 25.85 -10.04
N LEU A 79 -3.48 24.66 -10.59
CA LEU A 79 -3.57 24.43 -12.04
C LEU A 79 -5.01 24.59 -12.53
N PRO A 80 -5.26 25.36 -13.61
CA PRO A 80 -6.54 25.32 -14.30
C PRO A 80 -6.89 23.89 -14.72
N LEU A 81 -8.16 23.51 -14.63
CA LEU A 81 -8.61 22.14 -14.85
C LEU A 81 -8.14 21.55 -16.20
N TYR A 82 -8.18 22.35 -17.27
CA TYR A 82 -7.74 21.91 -18.60
C TYR A 82 -6.23 21.59 -18.66
N ILE A 83 -5.40 22.31 -17.90
CA ILE A 83 -3.97 21.99 -17.78
C ILE A 83 -3.77 20.73 -16.95
N LEU A 84 -4.52 20.59 -15.84
CA LEU A 84 -4.46 19.38 -15.01
C LEU A 84 -4.78 18.13 -15.83
N ILE A 85 -5.85 18.17 -16.64
CA ILE A 85 -6.22 17.06 -17.54
C ILE A 85 -5.08 16.70 -18.49
N GLN A 86 -4.43 17.69 -19.11
CA GLN A 86 -3.30 17.45 -20.02
C GLN A 86 -2.11 16.80 -19.30
N VAL A 87 -1.79 17.25 -18.09
CA VAL A 87 -0.70 16.68 -17.28
C VAL A 87 -1.04 15.23 -16.88
N LEU A 88 -2.26 14.98 -16.40
CA LEU A 88 -2.74 13.65 -16.04
C LEU A 88 -2.75 12.69 -17.25
N HIS A 89 -3.20 13.15 -18.42
CA HIS A 89 -3.16 12.35 -19.64
C HIS A 89 -1.72 11.95 -19.99
N ARG A 90 -0.78 12.90 -19.95
CA ARG A 90 0.63 12.62 -20.22
C ARG A 90 1.23 11.63 -19.22
N GLU A 91 0.88 11.74 -17.94
CA GLU A 91 1.25 10.75 -16.92
C GLU A 91 0.74 9.35 -17.26
N ALA A 92 -0.56 9.24 -17.58
CA ALA A 92 -1.19 7.97 -17.92
C ALA A 92 -0.50 7.28 -19.11
N THR A 93 -0.10 8.03 -20.13
CA THR A 93 0.60 7.45 -21.31
C THR A 93 1.97 6.83 -20.97
N LEU A 94 2.64 7.28 -19.89
CA LEU A 94 3.93 6.74 -19.49
C LEU A 94 3.81 5.38 -18.82
N VAL A 95 2.66 5.08 -18.22
CA VAL A 95 2.39 3.79 -17.56
C VAL A 95 2.56 2.65 -18.56
N SER A 96 1.96 2.75 -19.75
CA SER A 96 2.08 1.73 -20.80
C SER A 96 3.52 1.52 -21.27
N MET A 97 4.31 2.60 -21.35
CA MET A 97 5.73 2.52 -21.71
C MET A 97 6.55 1.84 -20.61
N GLN A 98 6.32 2.20 -19.34
CA GLN A 98 7.00 1.57 -18.21
C GLN A 98 6.67 0.09 -18.10
N ILE A 99 5.39 -0.30 -18.25
CA ILE A 99 4.96 -1.70 -18.29
C ILE A 99 5.76 -2.46 -19.35
N ARG A 100 5.81 -1.94 -20.58
CA ARG A 100 6.57 -2.57 -21.67
C ARG A 100 8.06 -2.72 -21.33
N LEU A 101 8.69 -1.69 -20.78
CA LEU A 101 10.11 -1.75 -20.41
C LEU A 101 10.39 -2.77 -19.29
N VAL A 102 9.46 -2.94 -18.34
CA VAL A 102 9.55 -3.97 -17.30
C VAL A 102 9.36 -5.36 -17.90
N SER A 103 8.34 -5.55 -18.76
CA SER A 103 8.09 -6.82 -19.46
C SER A 103 9.28 -7.26 -20.32
N ASP A 104 9.90 -6.31 -21.03
CA ASP A 104 11.10 -6.52 -21.85
C ASP A 104 12.38 -6.72 -21.01
N LYS A 105 12.30 -6.65 -19.67
CA LYS A 105 13.43 -6.69 -18.74
C LYS A 105 14.47 -5.57 -18.96
N LYS A 106 14.07 -4.47 -19.62
CA LYS A 106 14.90 -3.29 -19.90
C LYS A 106 14.89 -2.29 -18.76
N LEU A 107 13.91 -2.38 -17.86
CA LEU A 107 13.86 -1.62 -16.62
C LEU A 107 14.05 -2.55 -15.42
N LYS A 108 15.07 -2.28 -14.60
CA LYS A 108 15.30 -3.00 -13.34
C LYS A 108 15.35 -2.02 -12.18
N ARG A 109 14.51 -2.25 -11.16
CA ARG A 109 14.55 -1.44 -9.93
C ARG A 109 15.84 -1.76 -9.16
N HIS A 110 16.63 -0.73 -8.89
CA HIS A 110 17.73 -0.87 -7.94
C HIS A 110 17.14 -0.83 -6.52
N GLN A 111 17.31 -1.92 -5.76
CA GLN A 111 16.90 -1.98 -4.36
C GLN A 111 18.14 -2.02 -3.47
N ARG A 112 18.13 -1.22 -2.39
CA ARG A 112 19.18 -1.29 -1.37
C ARG A 112 19.16 -2.67 -0.71
N SER A 113 20.35 -3.16 -0.32
CA SER A 113 20.50 -4.48 0.30
C SER A 113 19.62 -4.66 1.55
N SER A 114 19.50 -3.62 2.38
CA SER A 114 18.63 -3.60 3.57
C SER A 114 17.16 -3.88 3.23
N TYR A 115 16.61 -3.21 2.21
CA TYR A 115 15.24 -3.43 1.75
C TYR A 115 15.04 -4.84 1.19
N ARG A 116 16.02 -5.37 0.45
CA ARG A 116 15.96 -6.74 -0.08
C ARG A 116 15.93 -7.77 1.06
N THR A 117 16.74 -7.59 2.10
CA THR A 117 16.75 -8.49 3.27
C THR A 117 15.42 -8.43 4.02
N MET A 118 14.90 -7.23 4.26
CA MET A 118 13.58 -7.05 4.88
C MET A 118 12.47 -7.66 4.02
N GLN A 119 12.57 -7.54 2.69
CA GLN A 119 11.61 -8.14 1.76
C GLN A 119 11.59 -9.65 1.88
N ARG A 120 12.76 -10.28 1.83
CA ARG A 120 12.86 -11.74 1.97
C ARG A 120 12.16 -12.24 3.24
N ARG A 121 12.48 -11.64 4.39
CA ARG A 121 11.86 -12.02 5.67
C ARG A 121 10.34 -11.91 5.65
N LEU A 122 9.80 -10.88 5.00
CA LEU A 122 8.36 -10.71 4.88
C LEU A 122 7.72 -11.75 3.97
N PHE A 123 8.35 -12.05 2.83
CA PHE A 123 7.88 -13.15 1.95
C PHE A 123 7.90 -14.49 2.67
N ASP A 124 8.91 -14.75 3.50
CA ASP A 124 8.96 -15.96 4.33
C ASP A 124 7.78 -16.02 5.33
N LEU A 125 7.40 -14.87 5.92
CA LEU A 125 6.22 -14.78 6.80
C LEU A 125 4.91 -15.00 6.06
N TRP A 126 4.78 -14.46 4.84
CA TRP A 126 3.60 -14.68 4.01
C TRP A 126 3.48 -16.14 3.57
N SER A 127 4.59 -16.79 3.18
CA SER A 127 4.59 -18.23 2.89
C SER A 127 4.10 -19.04 4.08
N GLN A 128 4.62 -18.78 5.28
CA GLN A 128 4.17 -19.46 6.51
C GLN A 128 2.68 -19.23 6.80
N TYR A 129 2.16 -18.05 6.46
CA TYR A 129 0.73 -17.74 6.59
C TYR A 129 -0.11 -18.50 5.55
N GLU A 130 0.32 -18.57 4.29
CA GLU A 130 -0.37 -19.33 3.24
C GLU A 130 -0.36 -20.84 3.53
N ASP A 131 0.73 -21.35 4.09
CA ASP A 131 0.89 -22.76 4.51
C ASP A 131 0.08 -23.09 5.78
N GLY A 132 -0.61 -22.11 6.38
CA GLY A 132 -1.39 -22.29 7.61
C GLY A 132 -0.55 -22.47 8.88
N LEU A 133 0.77 -22.28 8.80
CA LEU A 133 1.69 -22.33 9.94
C LEU A 133 1.58 -21.10 10.84
N ARG A 134 0.99 -20.01 10.35
CA ARG A 134 0.68 -18.79 11.11
C ARG A 134 -0.74 -18.34 10.91
N ASN A 135 -1.35 -17.82 11.98
CA ASN A 135 -2.62 -17.13 11.87
C ASN A 135 -2.44 -15.62 11.60
N SER A 136 -3.54 -14.93 11.27
CA SER A 136 -3.51 -13.50 10.93
C SER A 136 -3.00 -12.61 12.07
N ASN A 137 -3.10 -13.02 13.34
CA ASN A 137 -2.61 -12.22 14.46
C ASN A 137 -1.08 -12.29 14.51
N GLU A 138 -0.54 -13.50 14.44
CA GLU A 138 0.90 -13.78 14.46
C GLU A 138 1.61 -13.14 13.27
N LEU A 139 0.99 -13.18 12.09
CA LEU A 139 1.51 -12.49 10.91
C LEU A 139 1.59 -10.98 11.14
N LEU A 140 0.50 -10.35 11.60
CA LEU A 140 0.46 -8.90 11.82
C LEU A 140 1.45 -8.43 12.88
N GLU A 141 1.64 -9.22 13.94
CA GLU A 141 2.62 -8.94 14.99
C GLU A 141 4.04 -9.01 14.44
N ALA A 142 4.39 -10.09 13.73
CA ALA A 142 5.69 -10.24 13.08
C ALA A 142 5.96 -9.11 12.05
N CYS A 143 4.95 -8.73 11.26
CA CYS A 143 5.04 -7.60 10.32
C CYS A 143 5.23 -6.26 11.03
N ALA A 144 4.59 -6.03 12.19
CA ALA A 144 4.75 -4.80 12.95
C ALA A 144 6.20 -4.62 13.45
N HIS A 145 6.87 -5.71 13.85
CA HIS A 145 8.28 -5.69 14.22
C HIS A 145 9.21 -5.45 13.02
N LEU A 146 8.85 -5.92 11.83
CA LEU A 146 9.62 -5.68 10.60
C LEU A 146 9.47 -4.25 10.06
N ALA A 147 8.33 -3.60 10.31
CA ALA A 147 7.99 -2.28 9.80
C ALA A 147 8.52 -1.12 10.68
N GLN A 148 9.22 -1.40 11.78
CA GLN A 148 9.86 -0.37 12.58
C GLN A 148 10.92 0.36 11.74
N PRO A 149 10.97 1.71 11.78
CA PRO A 149 12.01 2.45 11.06
C PRO A 149 13.39 2.04 11.58
N MET A 150 14.31 1.79 10.65
CA MET A 150 15.74 1.78 10.94
C MET A 150 16.20 3.18 11.31
#